data_AF-A0A7X7B9M8-F1
#
_entry.id   AF-A0A7X7B9M8-F1
#
_cell.length_a   1.000
_cell.length_b   1.000
_cell.length_c   1.000
_cell.angle_alpha   90.00
_cell.angle_beta   90.00
_cell.angle_gamma   90.00
#
_symmetry.space_group_name_H-M   'P 1'
#
loop_
_entity.id
_entity.type
_entity.pdbx_description
1 polymer ?
#
loop_
_entity_poly.entity_id
_entity_poly.type
_entity_poly.pdbx_seq_one_letter_code
_entity_poly.pdbx_strand_id
1 'polypeptide(L)'
;MPVTFTLALTGGFSMAGLPPFSGFLSKEMFFAAVVEMTKLNIFSLDTVGILFPLVAWIASIFTFIYCMILVFKPFLGKHHPSKLEKKAHDAVYGMVVSPAILALFVVLLFFYPNVVVDYLLLPVLASLLPGFAATGFGLEPISAWHGLTVELGMTAGVVGIGTVLYLSFRKWIRLYGYMPGRLSLNALYDYLLVQVEVCSNRITLGYMTGSLMDYLRYIFVFFVVAVGGVLLAVRGFAFDPSGNNPISLYEVVLALVLVGAALVVLNARTRIVALVGLGIMGYLIAMFFVIFRAPDLALTQLVVETVSTVMLLLCFYFLPEIKEETGSLGYQTTNFLIAAGVGILVPALALSAQSNRLFEPISWFFEQAYELAGARNIVNAILVDFRGFDTMFEILVFTIAGLGVYTLIKLRQTGRS
;
A
#
# COMPACT_ATOMS: atom_id res chain seq x y z
N MET A 1 -6.40 -47.33 31.27
CA MET A 1 -5.95 -46.07 31.89
C MET A 1 -7.07 -45.44 32.73
N PRO A 2 -7.46 -46.06 33.86
CA PRO A 2 -8.52 -45.55 34.74
C PRO A 2 -8.30 -44.11 35.21
N VAL A 3 -7.08 -43.73 35.60
CA VAL A 3 -6.83 -42.41 36.18
C VAL A 3 -6.97 -41.32 35.13
N THR A 4 -6.34 -41.51 33.97
CA THR A 4 -6.47 -40.59 32.83
C THR A 4 -7.92 -40.49 32.33
N PHE A 5 -8.68 -41.59 32.36
CA PHE A 5 -10.10 -41.57 32.01
C PHE A 5 -10.91 -40.73 33.00
N THR A 6 -10.70 -40.89 34.31
CA THR A 6 -11.40 -40.07 35.31
C THR A 6 -11.11 -38.59 35.14
N LEU A 7 -9.86 -38.22 34.85
CA LEU A 7 -9.48 -36.83 34.61
C LEU A 7 -10.10 -36.27 33.32
N ALA A 8 -10.05 -37.03 32.22
CA ALA A 8 -10.71 -36.65 30.97
C ALA A 8 -12.23 -36.51 31.15
N LEU A 9 -12.84 -37.39 31.95
CA LEU A 9 -14.27 -37.33 32.25
C LEU A 9 -14.62 -36.08 33.07
N THR A 10 -13.85 -35.78 34.13
CA THR A 10 -14.07 -34.56 34.94
C THR A 10 -13.93 -33.28 34.10
N GLY A 11 -12.88 -33.18 33.27
CA GLY A 11 -12.67 -32.02 32.39
C GLY A 11 -13.70 -31.92 31.28
N GLY A 12 -14.00 -33.03 30.61
CA GLY A 12 -14.98 -33.08 29.52
C GLY A 12 -16.41 -32.83 29.99
N PHE A 13 -16.79 -33.31 31.18
CA PHE A 13 -18.13 -33.07 31.74
C PHE A 13 -18.26 -31.65 32.30
N SER A 14 -17.19 -31.08 32.84
CA SER A 14 -17.14 -29.64 33.14
C SER A 14 -17.30 -28.80 31.87
N MET A 15 -16.54 -29.07 30.81
CA MET A 15 -16.64 -28.34 29.55
C MET A 15 -18.02 -28.48 28.89
N ALA A 16 -18.66 -29.65 29.03
CA ALA A 16 -20.02 -29.91 28.57
C ALA A 16 -21.12 -29.21 29.41
N GLY A 17 -20.79 -28.72 30.61
CA GLY A 17 -21.71 -28.04 31.50
C GLY A 17 -22.61 -28.98 32.32
N LEU A 18 -22.11 -30.13 32.75
CA LEU A 18 -22.89 -31.11 33.53
C LEU A 18 -22.71 -30.93 35.05
N PRO A 19 -23.77 -31.07 35.86
CA PRO A 19 -23.65 -31.26 37.31
C PRO A 19 -22.93 -32.59 37.62
N PRO A 20 -22.05 -32.69 38.64
CA PRO A 20 -21.67 -31.70 39.66
C PRO A 20 -20.32 -30.98 39.37
N PHE A 21 -20.11 -30.46 38.15
CA PHE A 21 -18.86 -29.79 37.78
C PHE A 21 -19.06 -28.28 37.60
N SER A 22 -18.00 -27.50 37.86
CA SER A 22 -18.03 -26.02 37.82
C SER A 22 -18.52 -25.43 36.48
N GLY A 23 -18.30 -26.12 35.35
CA GLY A 23 -18.79 -25.65 34.06
C GLY A 23 -20.32 -25.61 33.94
N PHE A 24 -21.08 -26.32 34.79
CA PHE A 24 -22.53 -26.16 34.89
C PHE A 24 -22.89 -24.73 35.31
N LEU A 25 -22.26 -24.22 36.37
CA LEU A 25 -22.48 -22.85 36.85
C LEU A 25 -22.11 -21.81 35.79
N SER A 26 -21.01 -22.04 35.06
CA SER A 26 -20.56 -21.15 33.99
C SER A 26 -21.57 -21.09 32.83
N LYS A 27 -22.16 -22.23 32.45
CA LYS A 27 -23.17 -22.32 31.39
C LYS A 27 -24.51 -21.75 31.82
N GLU A 28 -24.94 -21.99 33.05
CA GLU A 28 -26.17 -21.44 33.61
C GLU A 28 -26.11 -19.92 33.66
N MET A 29 -25.01 -19.34 34.17
CA MET A 29 -24.80 -17.89 34.19
C MET A 29 -24.68 -17.30 32.78
N PHE A 30 -24.08 -18.01 31.84
CA PHE A 30 -24.03 -17.59 30.43
C PHE A 30 -25.43 -17.56 29.80
N PHE A 31 -26.27 -18.56 30.05
CA PHE A 31 -27.66 -18.56 29.57
C PHE A 31 -28.50 -17.48 30.25
N ALA A 32 -28.34 -17.28 31.56
CA ALA A 32 -29.00 -16.20 32.29
C ALA A 32 -28.65 -14.83 31.68
N ALA A 33 -27.36 -14.59 31.41
CA ALA A 33 -26.91 -13.34 30.80
C ALA A 33 -27.47 -13.15 29.38
N VAL A 34 -27.49 -14.19 28.54
CA VAL A 34 -28.00 -14.11 27.16
C VAL A 34 -29.53 -13.94 27.14
N VAL A 35 -30.27 -14.52 28.08
CA VAL A 35 -31.72 -14.32 28.24
C VAL A 35 -32.03 -12.93 28.77
N GLU A 36 -31.25 -12.42 29.72
CA GLU A 36 -31.42 -11.06 30.24
C GLU A 36 -31.11 -10.00 29.17
N MET A 37 -30.12 -10.25 28.30
CA MET A 37 -29.86 -9.40 27.12
C MET A 37 -31.08 -9.29 26.19
N THR A 38 -31.93 -10.31 26.11
CA THR A 38 -33.17 -10.24 25.33
C THR A 38 -34.21 -9.29 25.98
N LYS A 39 -34.14 -9.05 27.29
CA LYS A 39 -35.03 -8.12 28.00
C LYS A 39 -34.53 -6.67 27.97
N LEU A 40 -33.25 -6.46 27.67
CA LEU A 40 -32.68 -5.13 27.51
C LEU A 40 -33.13 -4.56 26.15
N ASN A 41 -33.96 -3.51 26.18
CA ASN A 41 -34.48 -2.76 25.01
C ASN A 41 -33.41 -2.00 24.20
N ILE A 42 -32.17 -2.50 24.12
CA ILE A 42 -31.02 -1.83 23.48
C ILE A 42 -31.13 -1.92 21.94
N PHE A 43 -31.77 -2.97 21.43
CA PHE A 43 -32.06 -3.12 20.01
C PHE A 43 -33.56 -3.32 19.88
N SER A 44 -34.28 -2.35 19.31
CA SER A 44 -35.72 -2.39 19.00
C SER A 44 -36.04 -3.51 18.00
N LEU A 45 -35.91 -4.76 18.42
CA LEU A 45 -35.97 -5.97 17.61
C LEU A 45 -36.62 -7.07 18.45
N ASP A 46 -37.94 -6.98 18.65
CA ASP A 46 -38.77 -8.05 19.23
C ASP A 46 -38.51 -9.42 18.54
N THR A 47 -37.99 -9.41 17.31
CA THR A 47 -37.69 -10.60 16.50
C THR A 47 -36.23 -11.07 16.50
N VAL A 48 -35.23 -10.18 16.68
CA VAL A 48 -33.80 -10.55 16.57
C VAL A 48 -33.19 -10.86 17.93
N GLY A 49 -33.74 -10.34 19.03
CA GLY A 49 -33.27 -10.63 20.39
C GLY A 49 -33.28 -12.12 20.74
N ILE A 50 -34.20 -12.89 20.15
CA ILE A 50 -34.36 -14.35 20.34
C ILE A 50 -33.24 -15.13 19.61
N LEU A 51 -32.64 -14.56 18.56
CA LEU A 51 -31.59 -15.23 17.77
C LEU A 51 -30.33 -15.49 18.61
N PHE A 52 -29.98 -14.58 19.53
CA PHE A 52 -28.80 -14.72 20.37
C PHE A 52 -28.89 -15.93 21.33
N PRO A 53 -29.94 -16.08 22.17
CA PRO A 53 -30.15 -17.29 22.96
C PRO A 53 -30.19 -18.56 22.11
N LEU A 54 -30.83 -18.52 20.94
CA LEU A 54 -30.94 -19.68 20.06
C LEU A 54 -29.57 -20.13 19.54
N VAL A 55 -28.76 -19.20 19.01
CA VAL A 55 -27.41 -19.50 18.50
C VAL A 55 -26.51 -19.98 19.64
N ALA A 56 -26.56 -19.32 20.79
CA ALA A 56 -25.83 -19.72 21.99
C ALA A 56 -26.20 -21.15 22.44
N TRP A 57 -27.49 -21.49 22.43
CA TRP A 57 -27.99 -22.80 22.79
C TRP A 57 -27.56 -23.88 21.80
N ILE A 58 -27.67 -23.61 20.49
CA ILE A 58 -27.20 -24.52 19.42
C ILE A 58 -25.68 -24.74 19.53
N ALA A 59 -24.90 -23.68 19.77
CA ALA A 59 -23.46 -23.78 19.99
C ALA A 59 -23.14 -24.65 21.21
N SER A 60 -23.94 -24.55 22.28
CA SER A 60 -23.80 -25.40 23.46
C SER A 60 -24.14 -26.86 23.19
N ILE A 61 -25.11 -27.16 22.33
CA ILE A 61 -25.41 -28.53 21.87
C ILE A 61 -24.20 -29.11 21.13
N PHE A 62 -23.61 -28.37 20.18
CA PHE A 62 -22.39 -28.81 19.49
C PHE A 62 -21.21 -28.99 20.45
N THR A 63 -21.12 -28.12 21.47
CA THR A 63 -20.13 -28.24 22.55
C THR A 63 -20.25 -29.56 23.28
N PHE A 64 -21.47 -29.89 23.70
CA PHE A 64 -21.77 -31.15 24.36
C PHE A 64 -21.39 -32.36 23.50
N ILE A 65 -21.75 -32.33 22.20
CA ILE A 65 -21.46 -33.42 21.26
C ILE A 65 -19.96 -33.69 21.15
N TYR A 66 -19.12 -32.66 20.93
CA TYR A 66 -17.69 -32.90 20.80
C TYR A 66 -17.05 -33.32 22.13
N CYS A 67 -17.55 -32.83 23.28
CA CYS A 67 -17.08 -33.25 24.61
C CYS A 67 -17.37 -34.74 24.84
N MET A 68 -18.58 -35.22 24.51
CA MET A 68 -18.93 -36.64 24.63
C MET A 68 -18.09 -37.51 23.68
N ILE A 69 -17.80 -37.03 22.47
CA ILE A 69 -16.89 -37.71 21.55
C ILE A 69 -15.49 -37.81 22.17
N LEU A 70 -14.97 -36.73 22.77
CA LEU A 70 -13.63 -36.68 23.36
C LEU A 70 -13.50 -37.58 24.59
N VAL A 71 -14.53 -37.67 25.45
CA VAL A 71 -14.48 -38.52 26.65
C VAL A 71 -14.72 -39.99 26.31
N PHE A 72 -15.66 -40.30 25.42
CA PHE A 72 -16.07 -41.69 25.23
C PHE A 72 -15.39 -42.40 24.07
N LYS A 73 -15.09 -41.75 22.93
CA LYS A 73 -14.46 -42.47 21.79
C LYS A 73 -13.01 -42.90 22.01
N PRO A 74 -12.15 -42.14 22.71
CA PRO A 74 -10.77 -42.59 22.94
C PRO A 74 -10.67 -43.73 23.96
N PHE A 75 -11.57 -43.77 24.95
CA PHE A 75 -11.46 -44.68 26.09
C PHE A 75 -12.43 -45.88 26.03
N LEU A 76 -13.60 -45.74 25.39
CA LEU A 76 -14.51 -46.87 25.16
C LEU A 76 -14.35 -47.45 23.76
N GLY A 77 -14.58 -48.76 23.67
CA GLY A 77 -14.53 -49.51 22.41
C GLY A 77 -13.73 -50.80 22.57
N LYS A 78 -13.47 -51.47 21.43
CA LYS A 78 -12.61 -52.65 21.41
C LYS A 78 -11.15 -52.21 21.47
N HIS A 79 -10.38 -52.79 22.38
CA HIS A 79 -8.93 -52.56 22.46
C HIS A 79 -8.25 -53.24 21.26
N HIS A 80 -7.51 -52.48 20.45
CA HIS A 80 -6.82 -52.97 19.25
C HIS A 80 -5.29 -52.94 19.44
N PRO A 81 -4.70 -53.93 20.13
CA PRO A 81 -3.29 -53.92 20.49
C PRO A 81 -2.35 -53.87 19.28
N SER A 82 -2.77 -54.38 18.12
CA SER A 82 -1.98 -54.39 16.88
C SER A 82 -1.81 -53.01 16.22
N LYS A 83 -2.61 -52.01 16.61
CA LYS A 83 -2.53 -50.64 16.08
C LYS A 83 -1.73 -49.68 16.96
N LEU A 84 -1.23 -50.17 18.11
CA LEU A 84 -0.50 -49.38 19.09
C LEU A 84 1.00 -49.65 18.96
N GLU A 85 1.81 -48.61 18.79
CA GLU A 85 3.28 -48.73 18.76
C GLU A 85 3.88 -49.17 20.11
N LYS A 86 3.21 -48.85 21.22
CA LYS A 86 3.61 -49.22 22.58
C LYS A 86 2.41 -49.75 23.36
N LYS A 87 2.67 -50.64 24.33
CA LYS A 87 1.63 -51.17 25.23
C LYS A 87 0.98 -50.02 26.00
N ALA A 88 -0.35 -49.87 25.89
CA ALA A 88 -1.10 -48.87 26.61
C ALA A 88 -1.00 -49.10 28.13
N HIS A 89 -0.49 -48.11 28.86
CA HIS A 89 -0.32 -48.11 30.31
C HIS A 89 -0.77 -46.77 30.88
N ASP A 90 -1.15 -46.71 32.16
CA ASP A 90 -1.43 -45.43 32.81
C ASP A 90 -0.19 -44.54 32.82
N ALA A 91 -0.44 -43.23 32.77
CA ALA A 91 0.63 -42.24 32.83
C ALA A 91 1.39 -42.32 34.16
N VAL A 92 2.69 -42.00 34.13
CA VAL A 92 3.52 -41.93 35.32
C VAL A 92 2.93 -40.90 36.30
N TYR A 93 2.95 -41.20 37.60
CA TYR A 93 2.32 -40.38 38.64
C TYR A 93 2.64 -38.88 38.52
N GLY A 94 3.89 -38.51 38.23
CA GLY A 94 4.30 -37.10 38.06
C GLY A 94 3.57 -36.34 36.94
N MET A 95 3.15 -37.01 35.86
CA MET A 95 2.38 -36.40 34.77
C MET A 95 0.89 -36.23 35.12
N VAL A 96 0.39 -37.02 36.08
CA VAL A 96 -1.02 -37.04 36.49
C VAL A 96 -1.31 -35.99 37.56
N VAL A 97 -0.31 -35.62 38.37
CA VAL A 97 -0.48 -34.65 39.48
C VAL A 97 -1.07 -33.33 39.00
N SER A 98 -0.51 -32.70 37.96
CA SER A 98 -0.98 -31.40 37.48
C SER A 98 -2.43 -31.44 36.96
N PRO A 99 -2.81 -32.36 36.05
CA PRO A 99 -4.21 -32.55 35.67
C PRO A 99 -5.14 -32.90 36.84
N ALA A 100 -4.67 -33.67 37.82
CA ALA A 100 -5.47 -34.03 39.00
C ALA A 100 -5.75 -32.83 39.90
N ILE A 101 -4.78 -31.94 40.10
CA ILE A 101 -4.99 -30.68 40.82
C ILE A 101 -6.04 -29.82 40.10
N LEU A 102 -5.96 -29.70 38.77
CA LEU A 102 -6.96 -28.95 37.99
C LEU A 102 -8.35 -29.58 38.07
N ALA A 103 -8.45 -30.91 37.95
CA ALA A 103 -9.72 -31.63 38.10
C ALA A 103 -10.31 -31.47 39.50
N LEU A 104 -9.46 -31.46 40.54
CA LEU A 104 -9.87 -31.19 41.91
C LEU A 104 -10.48 -29.79 42.04
N PHE A 105 -9.83 -28.76 41.48
CA PHE A 105 -10.40 -27.41 41.45
C PHE A 105 -11.75 -27.36 40.71
N VAL A 106 -11.86 -28.04 39.56
CA VAL A 106 -13.11 -28.09 38.79
C VAL A 106 -14.28 -28.61 39.61
N VAL A 107 -14.04 -29.58 40.50
CA VAL A 107 -15.05 -30.13 41.42
C VAL A 107 -15.25 -29.23 42.64
N LEU A 108 -14.18 -28.76 43.28
CA LEU A 108 -14.25 -27.89 44.47
C LEU A 108 -15.01 -26.59 44.18
N LEU A 109 -14.77 -25.98 43.02
CA LEU A 109 -15.44 -24.74 42.59
C LEU A 109 -16.94 -24.92 42.36
N PHE A 110 -17.41 -26.13 42.12
CA PHE A 110 -18.85 -26.41 42.05
C PHE A 110 -19.51 -26.34 43.42
N PHE A 111 -18.85 -26.85 44.46
CA PHE A 111 -19.39 -26.88 45.83
C PHE A 111 -19.17 -25.55 46.57
N TYR A 112 -18.08 -24.84 46.28
CA TYR A 112 -17.71 -23.58 46.92
C TYR A 112 -17.55 -22.43 45.91
N PRO A 113 -18.57 -22.11 45.09
CA PRO A 113 -18.46 -21.07 44.07
C PRO A 113 -18.27 -19.68 44.67
N ASN A 114 -18.92 -19.39 45.81
CA ASN A 114 -18.93 -18.07 46.42
C ASN A 114 -17.55 -17.60 46.90
N VAL A 115 -16.64 -18.52 47.25
CA VAL A 115 -15.25 -18.16 47.59
C VAL A 115 -14.56 -17.49 46.40
N VAL A 116 -14.77 -17.98 45.18
CA VAL A 116 -14.20 -17.35 43.98
C VAL A 116 -14.94 -16.07 43.62
N VAL A 117 -16.26 -16.02 43.82
CA VAL A 117 -17.05 -14.81 43.58
C VAL A 117 -16.53 -13.66 44.44
N ASP A 118 -16.43 -13.89 45.75
CA ASP A 118 -16.12 -12.85 46.73
C ASP A 118 -14.67 -12.36 46.64
N TYR A 119 -13.72 -13.29 46.54
CA TYR A 119 -12.30 -12.95 46.59
C TYR A 119 -11.67 -12.64 45.22
N LEU A 120 -12.27 -13.09 44.12
CA LEU A 120 -11.69 -12.92 42.77
C LEU A 120 -12.61 -12.14 41.83
N LEU A 121 -13.88 -12.55 41.67
CA LEU A 121 -14.75 -11.95 40.65
C LEU A 121 -15.22 -10.55 41.03
N LEU A 122 -15.60 -10.30 42.29
CA LEU A 122 -16.06 -8.98 42.74
C LEU A 122 -14.99 -7.88 42.57
N PRO A 123 -13.72 -8.08 42.98
CA PRO A 123 -12.65 -7.11 42.70
C PRO A 123 -12.42 -6.88 41.20
N VAL A 124 -12.47 -7.94 40.39
CA VAL A 124 -12.30 -7.82 38.92
C VAL A 124 -13.44 -6.99 38.33
N LEU A 125 -14.69 -7.26 38.71
CA LEU A 125 -15.85 -6.50 38.22
C LEU A 125 -15.80 -5.03 38.65
N ALA A 126 -15.40 -4.75 39.90
CA ALA A 126 -15.20 -3.39 40.39
C ALA A 126 -14.13 -2.62 39.60
N SER A 127 -13.13 -3.32 39.05
CA SER A 127 -12.08 -2.71 38.21
C SER A 127 -12.51 -2.50 36.75
N LEU A 128 -13.37 -3.37 36.20
CA LEU A 128 -13.80 -3.32 34.79
C LEU A 128 -14.97 -2.37 34.54
N LEU A 129 -15.84 -2.17 35.54
CA LEU A 129 -17.07 -1.38 35.41
C LEU A 129 -17.05 -0.17 36.36
N PRO A 130 -16.74 1.04 35.86
CA PRO A 130 -16.76 2.26 36.67
C PRO A 130 -18.15 2.49 37.26
N GLY A 131 -18.28 2.48 38.58
CA GLY A 131 -19.55 2.66 39.30
C GLY A 131 -20.15 1.39 39.92
N PHE A 132 -19.64 0.19 39.59
CA PHE A 132 -20.11 -1.07 40.20
C PHE A 132 -19.83 -1.14 41.71
N ALA A 133 -18.72 -0.55 42.17
CA ALA A 133 -18.44 -0.40 43.59
C ALA A 133 -19.33 0.63 44.30
N ALA A 134 -19.91 1.59 43.56
CA ALA A 134 -20.72 2.67 44.11
C ALA A 134 -22.20 2.27 44.29
N THR A 135 -22.67 1.23 43.61
CA THR A 135 -24.07 0.79 43.65
C THR A 135 -24.41 -0.15 44.81
N GLY A 136 -23.42 -0.62 45.58
CA GLY A 136 -23.63 -1.53 46.71
C GLY A 136 -24.24 -2.89 46.32
N PHE A 137 -24.33 -3.19 45.02
CA PHE A 137 -24.82 -4.46 44.51
C PHE A 137 -23.74 -5.52 44.70
N GLY A 138 -23.85 -6.31 45.76
CA GLY A 138 -23.25 -7.64 45.79
C GLY A 138 -23.89 -8.49 44.70
N LEU A 139 -23.09 -9.31 44.00
CA LEU A 139 -23.67 -10.39 43.21
C LEU A 139 -24.53 -11.26 44.13
N GLU A 140 -25.72 -11.64 43.69
CA GLU A 140 -26.48 -12.66 44.43
C GLU A 140 -25.62 -13.92 44.56
N PRO A 141 -25.61 -14.58 45.74
CA PRO A 141 -24.77 -15.73 45.97
C PRO A 141 -25.07 -16.81 44.93
N ILE A 142 -24.06 -17.22 44.18
CA ILE A 142 -24.19 -18.27 43.16
C ILE A 142 -24.46 -19.57 43.92
N SER A 143 -25.69 -20.06 43.80
CA SER A 143 -26.09 -21.32 44.40
C SER A 143 -25.84 -22.46 43.42
N ALA A 144 -25.55 -23.67 43.91
CA ALA A 144 -25.43 -24.83 43.01
C ALA A 144 -26.78 -25.26 42.40
N TRP A 145 -27.89 -24.69 42.90
CA TRP A 145 -29.25 -25.05 42.50
C TRP A 145 -30.16 -23.82 42.58
N HIS A 146 -30.32 -23.11 41.45
CA HIS A 146 -31.09 -21.87 41.36
C HIS A 146 -32.63 -22.07 41.26
N GLY A 147 -33.13 -23.30 41.42
CA GLY A 147 -34.55 -23.64 41.28
C GLY A 147 -34.93 -24.09 39.86
N LEU A 148 -36.23 -24.21 39.57
CA LEU A 148 -36.74 -24.53 38.22
C LEU A 148 -36.73 -23.26 37.36
N THR A 149 -35.56 -22.89 36.87
CA THR A 149 -35.33 -21.70 36.05
C THR A 149 -35.37 -22.03 34.54
N VAL A 150 -35.52 -21.02 33.69
CA VAL A 150 -35.56 -21.21 32.22
C VAL A 150 -34.23 -21.75 31.71
N GLU A 151 -33.14 -21.31 32.34
CA GLU A 151 -31.75 -21.65 32.09
C GLU A 151 -31.46 -23.14 32.39
N LEU A 152 -32.05 -23.67 33.48
CA LEU A 152 -32.02 -25.09 33.78
C LEU A 152 -32.72 -25.90 32.68
N GLY A 153 -33.87 -25.41 32.20
CA GLY A 153 -34.60 -26.01 31.07
C GLY A 153 -33.78 -26.02 29.78
N MET A 154 -33.08 -24.93 29.46
CA MET A 154 -32.16 -24.86 28.32
C MET A 154 -31.02 -25.86 28.45
N THR A 155 -30.41 -25.96 29.64
CA THR A 155 -29.31 -26.90 29.92
C THR A 155 -29.77 -28.36 29.84
N ALA A 156 -30.95 -28.68 30.40
CA ALA A 156 -31.57 -29.99 30.24
C ALA A 156 -31.85 -30.32 28.76
N GLY A 157 -32.28 -29.33 27.98
CA GLY A 157 -32.43 -29.42 26.54
C GLY A 157 -31.11 -29.70 25.82
N VAL A 158 -30.01 -29.02 26.19
CA VAL A 158 -28.66 -29.28 25.66
C VAL A 158 -28.25 -30.73 25.92
N VAL A 159 -28.44 -31.22 27.15
CA VAL A 159 -28.07 -32.59 27.53
C VAL A 159 -28.94 -33.61 26.80
N GLY A 160 -30.26 -33.41 26.77
CA GLY A 160 -31.21 -34.31 26.12
C GLY A 160 -30.96 -34.40 24.61
N ILE A 161 -31.00 -33.26 23.91
CA ILE A 161 -30.81 -33.20 22.45
C ILE A 161 -29.38 -33.59 22.09
N GLY A 162 -28.39 -33.11 22.83
CA GLY A 162 -26.98 -33.47 22.64
C GLY A 162 -26.73 -34.97 22.78
N THR A 163 -27.37 -35.63 23.74
CA THR A 163 -27.29 -37.09 23.91
C THR A 163 -27.91 -37.83 22.74
N VAL A 164 -29.11 -37.42 22.29
CA VAL A 164 -29.78 -38.02 21.12
C VAL A 164 -28.94 -37.84 19.85
N LEU A 165 -28.35 -36.66 19.65
CA LEU A 165 -27.47 -36.37 18.52
C LEU A 165 -26.16 -37.16 18.61
N TYR A 166 -25.57 -37.31 19.79
CA TYR A 166 -24.38 -38.13 20.00
C TYR A 166 -24.63 -39.62 19.68
N LEU A 167 -25.74 -40.18 20.15
CA LEU A 167 -26.12 -41.58 19.83
C LEU A 167 -26.40 -41.75 18.33
N SER A 168 -26.99 -40.73 17.70
CA SER A 168 -27.27 -40.71 16.26
C SER A 168 -26.07 -40.29 15.40
N PHE A 169 -24.90 -40.02 16.00
CA PHE A 169 -23.70 -39.46 15.34
C PHE A 169 -23.33 -40.16 14.04
N ARG A 170 -23.36 -41.50 14.02
CA ARG A 170 -23.01 -42.30 12.82
C ARG A 170 -23.93 -42.02 11.62
N LYS A 171 -25.17 -41.60 11.84
CA LYS A 171 -26.14 -41.36 10.77
C LYS A 171 -25.94 -39.99 10.13
N TRP A 172 -25.77 -38.94 10.94
CA TRP A 172 -25.73 -37.55 10.46
C TRP A 172 -24.33 -37.02 10.16
N ILE A 173 -23.24 -37.66 10.63
CA ILE A 173 -21.87 -37.21 10.30
C ILE A 173 -21.60 -37.18 8.80
N ARG A 174 -22.30 -38.00 8.00
CA ARG A 174 -22.21 -37.97 6.53
C ARG A 174 -22.66 -36.64 5.94
N LEU A 175 -23.62 -35.94 6.56
CA LEU A 175 -24.07 -34.61 6.16
C LEU A 175 -22.93 -33.59 6.24
N TYR A 176 -22.04 -33.73 7.23
CA TYR A 176 -20.87 -32.86 7.38
C TYR A 176 -19.85 -33.06 6.25
N GLY A 177 -19.77 -34.27 5.68
CA GLY A 177 -18.93 -34.55 4.50
C GLY A 177 -19.41 -33.87 3.21
N TYR A 178 -20.66 -33.41 3.16
CA TYR A 178 -21.19 -32.60 2.05
C TYR A 178 -20.95 -31.10 2.24
N MET A 179 -20.46 -30.65 3.41
CA MET A 179 -20.10 -29.25 3.57
C MET A 179 -18.89 -28.94 2.68
N PRO A 180 -18.98 -27.98 1.75
CA PRO A 180 -17.90 -27.70 0.82
C PRO A 180 -16.66 -27.23 1.59
N GLY A 181 -15.55 -27.97 1.52
CA GLY A 181 -14.26 -27.50 2.04
C GLY A 181 -13.78 -26.18 1.42
N ARG A 182 -14.42 -25.76 0.32
CA ARG A 182 -14.24 -24.46 -0.35
C ARG A 182 -14.83 -23.26 0.40
N LEU A 183 -15.74 -23.48 1.35
CA LEU A 183 -16.28 -22.43 2.23
C LEU A 183 -15.43 -22.28 3.50
N SER A 184 -14.13 -22.57 3.42
CA SER A 184 -13.20 -22.32 4.52
C SER A 184 -12.59 -20.93 4.39
N LEU A 185 -12.41 -20.24 5.52
CA LEU A 185 -11.72 -18.94 5.54
C LEU A 185 -10.27 -19.05 5.04
N ASN A 186 -9.64 -20.22 5.21
CA ASN A 186 -8.31 -20.47 4.68
C ASN A 186 -8.29 -20.44 3.14
N ALA A 187 -9.25 -21.08 2.48
CA ALA A 187 -9.35 -21.03 1.02
C ALA A 187 -9.64 -19.62 0.50
N LEU A 188 -10.43 -18.84 1.25
CA LEU A 188 -10.66 -17.41 0.95
C LEU A 188 -9.37 -16.60 1.08
N TYR A 189 -8.62 -16.81 2.16
CA TYR A 189 -7.35 -16.14 2.40
C TYR A 189 -6.32 -16.43 1.30
N ASP A 190 -6.15 -17.71 0.95
CA ASP A 190 -5.24 -18.13 -0.11
C ASP A 190 -5.64 -17.53 -1.47
N TYR A 191 -6.94 -17.51 -1.77
CA TYR A 191 -7.46 -16.87 -2.97
C TYR A 191 -7.13 -15.38 -3.01
N LEU A 192 -7.34 -14.65 -1.91
CA LEU A 192 -7.04 -13.23 -1.82
C LEU A 192 -5.55 -12.94 -2.03
N LEU A 193 -4.65 -13.75 -1.45
CA LEU A 193 -3.21 -13.61 -1.67
C LEU A 193 -2.84 -13.73 -3.15
N VAL A 194 -3.35 -14.76 -3.83
CA VAL A 194 -3.09 -14.95 -5.27
C VAL A 194 -3.63 -13.78 -6.09
N GLN A 195 -4.83 -13.27 -5.76
CA GLN A 195 -5.38 -12.11 -6.47
C GLN A 195 -4.54 -10.85 -6.28
N VAL A 196 -4.00 -10.62 -5.07
CA VAL A 196 -3.11 -9.49 -4.79
C VAL A 196 -1.84 -9.59 -5.64
N GLU A 197 -1.24 -10.78 -5.74
CA GLU A 197 -0.03 -11.00 -6.56
C GLU A 197 -0.33 -10.75 -8.05
N VAL A 198 -1.40 -11.33 -8.59
CA VAL A 198 -1.79 -11.15 -9.99
C VAL A 198 -2.12 -9.69 -10.30
N CYS A 199 -2.81 -9.00 -9.39
CA CYS A 199 -3.11 -7.59 -9.53
C CYS A 199 -1.84 -6.74 -9.52
N SER A 200 -0.92 -6.99 -8.57
CA SER A 200 0.36 -6.31 -8.47
C SER A 200 1.21 -6.47 -9.73
N ASN A 201 1.29 -7.71 -10.25
CA ASN A 201 2.02 -7.99 -11.48
C ASN A 201 1.38 -7.28 -12.69
N ARG A 202 0.05 -7.30 -12.79
CA ARG A 202 -0.67 -6.59 -13.87
C ARG A 202 -0.45 -5.09 -13.83
N ILE A 203 -0.47 -4.48 -12.64
CA ILE A 203 -0.17 -3.05 -12.48
C ILE A 203 1.26 -2.76 -12.91
N THR A 204 2.23 -3.56 -12.44
CA THR A 204 3.65 -3.39 -12.74
C THR A 204 3.92 -3.47 -14.24
N LEU A 205 3.39 -4.50 -14.92
CA LEU A 205 3.52 -4.65 -16.37
C LEU A 205 2.74 -3.59 -17.16
N GLY A 206 1.75 -2.93 -16.54
CA GLY A 206 0.96 -1.88 -17.17
C GLY A 206 1.74 -0.59 -17.38
N TYR A 207 2.61 -0.19 -16.44
CA TYR A 207 3.41 1.04 -16.57
C TYR A 207 4.89 0.78 -16.87
N MET A 208 5.46 -0.38 -16.49
CA MET A 208 6.84 -0.74 -16.84
C MET A 208 6.90 -1.42 -18.22
N THR A 209 6.62 -0.69 -19.29
CA THR A 209 6.58 -1.24 -20.66
C THR A 209 7.97 -1.52 -21.25
N GLY A 210 9.03 -0.98 -20.65
CA GLY A 210 10.41 -1.05 -21.16
C GLY A 210 10.69 -0.07 -22.31
N SER A 211 9.70 0.69 -22.77
CA SER A 211 9.83 1.69 -23.82
C SER A 211 10.15 3.06 -23.24
N LEU A 212 11.24 3.68 -23.70
CA LEU A 212 11.58 5.06 -23.33
C LEU A 212 10.46 6.05 -23.70
N MET A 213 9.74 5.81 -24.80
CA MET A 213 8.67 6.69 -25.27
C MET A 213 7.49 6.74 -24.31
N ASP A 214 7.13 5.61 -23.69
CA ASP A 214 6.04 5.56 -22.71
C ASP A 214 6.44 6.27 -21.42
N TYR A 215 7.70 6.10 -20.98
CA TYR A 215 8.21 6.81 -19.80
C TYR A 215 8.25 8.32 -20.00
N LEU A 216 8.73 8.79 -21.17
CA LEU A 216 8.71 10.21 -21.51
C LEU A 216 7.27 10.75 -21.57
N ARG A 217 6.34 9.96 -22.13
CA ARG A 217 4.90 10.30 -22.11
C ARG A 217 4.39 10.49 -20.69
N TYR A 218 4.67 9.55 -19.78
CA TYR A 218 4.23 9.68 -18.38
C TYR A 218 4.82 10.93 -17.71
N ILE A 219 6.10 11.20 -17.92
CA ILE A 219 6.78 12.39 -17.37
C ILE A 219 6.14 13.67 -17.90
N PHE A 220 5.91 13.79 -19.21
CA PHE A 220 5.32 15.00 -19.78
C PHE A 220 3.85 15.17 -19.43
N VAL A 221 3.05 14.09 -19.38
CA VAL A 221 1.66 14.14 -18.91
C VAL A 221 1.63 14.59 -17.46
N PHE A 222 2.47 14.00 -16.60
CA PHE A 222 2.57 14.41 -15.21
C PHE A 222 2.99 15.88 -15.08
N PHE A 223 3.99 16.33 -15.86
CA PHE A 223 4.42 17.73 -15.88
C PHE A 223 3.27 18.68 -16.26
N VAL A 224 2.54 18.38 -17.34
CA VAL A 224 1.41 19.21 -17.80
C VAL A 224 0.28 19.23 -16.77
N VAL A 225 -0.08 18.08 -16.20
CA VAL A 225 -1.16 17.98 -15.21
C VAL A 225 -0.77 18.62 -13.88
N ALA A 226 0.41 18.34 -13.36
CA ALA A 226 0.86 18.86 -12.07
C ALA A 226 1.11 20.37 -12.15
N VAL A 227 1.94 20.83 -13.09
CA VAL A 227 2.30 22.24 -13.18
C VAL A 227 1.16 23.07 -13.76
N GLY A 228 0.48 22.57 -14.79
CA GLY A 228 -0.72 23.23 -15.34
C GLY A 228 -1.88 23.25 -14.34
N GLY A 229 -2.08 22.16 -13.60
CA GLY A 229 -3.08 22.08 -12.54
C GLY A 229 -2.83 23.08 -11.42
N VAL A 230 -1.58 23.21 -10.96
CA VAL A 230 -1.19 24.24 -9.96
C VAL A 230 -1.39 25.64 -10.50
N LEU A 231 -0.95 25.92 -11.73
CA LEU A 231 -1.11 27.23 -12.37
C LEU A 231 -2.58 27.67 -12.41
N LEU A 232 -3.49 26.73 -12.75
CA LEU A 232 -4.93 26.97 -12.76
C LEU A 232 -5.51 27.09 -11.35
N ALA A 233 -5.10 26.23 -10.41
CA ALA A 233 -5.63 26.20 -9.04
C ALA A 233 -5.32 27.50 -8.28
N VAL A 234 -4.12 28.03 -8.43
CA VAL A 234 -3.68 29.29 -7.80
C VAL A 234 -4.16 30.52 -8.58
N ARG A 235 -4.75 30.33 -9.77
CA ARG A 235 -4.98 31.41 -10.76
C ARG A 235 -3.70 32.21 -11.01
N GLY A 236 -2.57 31.50 -11.03
CA GLY A 236 -1.23 32.09 -11.07
C GLY A 236 -0.78 32.55 -12.44
N PHE A 237 -1.68 32.61 -13.43
CA PHE A 237 -1.36 33.20 -14.74
C PHE A 237 -1.57 34.71 -14.68
N ALA A 238 -0.48 35.47 -14.65
CA ALA A 238 -0.49 36.91 -14.81
C ALA A 238 0.24 37.27 -16.10
N PHE A 239 -0.30 38.22 -16.86
CA PHE A 239 0.37 38.77 -18.02
C PHE A 239 0.21 40.28 -17.98
N ASP A 240 1.27 40.98 -17.62
CA ASP A 240 1.32 42.44 -17.64
C ASP A 240 2.41 42.91 -18.62
N PRO A 241 2.02 43.46 -19.79
CA PRO A 241 2.97 43.94 -20.79
C PRO A 241 3.51 45.35 -20.50
N SER A 242 3.08 46.02 -19.42
CA SER A 242 3.37 47.43 -19.15
C SER A 242 4.88 47.75 -19.03
N GLY A 243 5.70 46.79 -18.61
CA GLY A 243 7.15 46.92 -18.46
C GLY A 243 7.98 46.37 -19.64
N ASN A 244 7.36 45.97 -20.75
CA ASN A 244 8.06 45.32 -21.86
C ASN A 244 8.69 46.33 -22.82
N ASN A 245 9.88 45.99 -23.33
CA ASN A 245 10.53 46.76 -24.39
C ASN A 245 9.76 46.67 -25.72
N PRO A 246 9.80 47.72 -26.55
CA PRO A 246 9.18 47.69 -27.87
C PRO A 246 9.84 46.61 -28.74
N ILE A 247 9.00 45.81 -29.40
CA ILE A 247 9.45 44.72 -30.26
C ILE A 247 9.97 45.31 -31.57
N SER A 248 11.21 44.98 -31.93
CA SER A 248 11.80 45.44 -33.18
C SER A 248 11.39 44.56 -34.37
N LEU A 249 11.39 45.12 -35.58
CA LEU A 249 11.05 44.36 -36.79
C LEU A 249 12.01 43.18 -37.02
N TYR A 250 13.28 43.34 -36.65
CA TYR A 250 14.29 42.28 -36.74
C TYR A 250 13.96 41.09 -35.84
N GLU A 251 13.48 41.33 -34.62
CA GLU A 251 13.06 40.27 -33.69
C GLU A 251 11.88 39.47 -34.25
N VAL A 252 10.87 40.14 -34.83
CA VAL A 252 9.71 39.49 -35.43
C VAL A 252 10.13 38.62 -36.62
N VAL A 253 10.97 39.17 -37.51
CA VAL A 253 11.45 38.42 -38.69
C VAL A 253 12.24 37.18 -38.25
N LEU A 254 13.17 37.32 -37.30
CA LEU A 254 13.94 36.17 -36.80
C LEU A 254 13.05 35.13 -36.11
N ALA A 255 12.05 35.57 -35.34
CA ALA A 255 11.10 34.65 -34.70
C ALA A 255 10.29 33.86 -35.73
N LEU A 256 9.80 34.53 -36.79
CA LEU A 256 9.08 33.86 -37.88
C LEU A 256 9.96 32.86 -38.63
N VAL A 257 11.22 33.22 -38.92
CA VAL A 257 12.18 32.32 -39.57
C VAL A 257 12.50 31.13 -38.65
N LEU A 258 12.63 31.34 -37.34
CA LEU A 258 12.84 30.28 -36.36
C LEU A 258 11.66 29.29 -36.32
N VAL A 259 10.43 29.80 -36.32
CA VAL A 259 9.22 28.96 -36.42
C VAL A 259 9.20 28.19 -37.74
N GLY A 260 9.56 28.83 -38.85
CA GLY A 260 9.70 28.18 -40.15
C GLY A 260 10.72 27.04 -40.13
N ALA A 261 11.89 27.26 -39.55
CA ALA A 261 12.93 26.24 -39.39
C ALA A 261 12.44 25.07 -38.53
N ALA A 262 11.75 25.35 -37.41
CA ALA A 262 11.15 24.30 -36.58
C ALA A 262 10.11 23.46 -37.34
N LEU A 263 9.26 24.08 -38.17
CA LEU A 263 8.30 23.37 -39.02
C LEU A 263 8.99 22.49 -40.08
N VAL A 264 10.13 22.93 -40.62
CA VAL A 264 10.95 22.12 -41.53
C VAL A 264 11.49 20.88 -40.81
N VAL A 265 11.98 21.03 -39.58
CA VAL A 265 12.47 19.90 -38.77
C VAL A 265 11.34 18.90 -38.48
N LEU A 266 10.15 19.37 -38.10
CA LEU A 266 9.00 18.50 -37.82
C LEU A 266 8.54 17.70 -39.04
N ASN A 267 8.66 18.27 -40.24
CA ASN A 267 8.25 17.63 -41.50
C ASN A 267 9.42 16.96 -42.24
N ALA A 268 10.60 16.89 -41.63
CA ALA A 268 11.79 16.37 -42.28
C ALA A 268 11.66 14.85 -42.53
N ARG A 269 11.76 14.46 -43.80
CA ARG A 269 11.75 13.05 -44.21
C ARG A 269 13.12 12.38 -44.12
N THR A 270 14.20 13.17 -44.06
CA THR A 270 15.58 12.68 -43.99
C THR A 270 16.33 13.31 -42.82
N ARG A 271 17.29 12.55 -42.27
CA ARG A 271 18.13 12.99 -41.14
C ARG A 271 18.90 14.27 -41.45
N ILE A 272 19.39 14.38 -42.69
CA ILE A 272 20.15 15.53 -43.15
C ILE A 272 19.27 16.79 -43.14
N VAL A 273 18.02 16.70 -43.62
CA VAL A 273 17.10 17.86 -43.59
C VAL A 273 16.77 18.25 -42.15
N ALA A 274 16.50 17.29 -41.26
CA ALA A 274 16.26 17.57 -39.85
C ALA A 274 17.46 18.23 -39.18
N LEU A 275 18.67 17.74 -39.47
CA LEU A 275 19.92 18.25 -38.90
C LEU A 275 20.27 19.65 -39.42
N VAL A 276 20.10 19.90 -40.72
CA VAL A 276 20.28 21.24 -41.30
C VAL A 276 19.26 22.21 -40.72
N GLY A 277 18.01 21.78 -40.56
CA GLY A 277 16.97 22.58 -39.90
C GLY A 277 17.32 22.91 -38.44
N LEU A 278 17.83 21.95 -37.69
CA LEU A 278 18.32 22.15 -36.32
C LEU A 278 19.49 23.14 -36.28
N GLY A 279 20.46 23.00 -37.19
CA GLY A 279 21.57 23.92 -37.34
C GLY A 279 21.09 25.36 -37.60
N ILE A 280 20.16 25.53 -38.55
CA ILE A 280 19.54 26.85 -38.83
C ILE A 280 18.92 27.43 -37.56
N MET A 281 18.20 26.64 -36.77
CA MET A 281 17.64 27.10 -35.50
C MET A 281 18.72 27.59 -34.53
N GLY A 282 19.83 26.84 -34.39
CA GLY A 282 20.95 27.24 -33.54
C GLY A 282 21.63 28.55 -33.98
N TYR A 283 21.84 28.73 -35.28
CA TYR A 283 22.35 29.99 -35.84
C TYR A 283 21.40 31.17 -35.62
N LEU A 284 20.08 30.95 -35.72
CA LEU A 284 19.08 31.97 -35.44
C LEU A 284 19.06 32.35 -33.95
N ILE A 285 19.25 31.40 -33.04
CA ILE A 285 19.41 31.69 -31.60
C ILE A 285 20.67 32.53 -31.35
N ALA A 286 21.78 32.23 -32.04
CA ALA A 286 22.98 33.08 -31.94
C ALA A 286 22.72 34.52 -32.42
N MET A 287 21.93 34.69 -33.47
CA MET A 287 21.50 36.02 -33.93
C MET A 287 20.64 36.75 -32.91
N PHE A 288 19.75 36.04 -32.19
CA PHE A 288 19.04 36.62 -31.05
C PHE A 288 20.00 37.12 -29.96
N PHE A 289 21.05 36.36 -29.63
CA PHE A 289 22.06 36.83 -28.66
C PHE A 289 22.79 38.09 -29.13
N VAL A 290 23.10 38.21 -30.42
CA VAL A 290 23.71 39.43 -30.98
C VAL A 290 22.77 40.64 -30.83
N ILE A 291 21.49 40.48 -31.18
CA ILE A 291 20.49 41.57 -31.07
C ILE A 291 20.26 41.96 -29.61
N PHE A 292 20.23 40.98 -28.71
CA PHE A 292 20.10 41.20 -27.26
C PHE A 292 21.42 41.60 -26.59
N ARG A 293 22.46 41.96 -27.37
CA ARG A 293 23.74 42.49 -26.89
C ARG A 293 24.50 41.53 -25.97
N ALA A 294 24.40 40.23 -26.24
CA ALA A 294 25.13 39.16 -25.55
C ALA A 294 26.20 38.54 -26.48
N PRO A 295 27.31 39.24 -26.78
CA PRO A 295 28.30 38.80 -27.77
C PRO A 295 29.02 37.51 -27.37
N ASP A 296 29.34 37.32 -26.08
CA ASP A 296 30.03 36.12 -25.61
C ASP A 296 29.16 34.86 -25.78
N LEU A 297 27.85 34.97 -25.49
CA LEU A 297 26.88 33.89 -25.72
C LEU A 297 26.69 33.60 -27.20
N ALA A 298 26.72 34.63 -28.06
CA ALA A 298 26.63 34.44 -29.50
C ALA A 298 27.84 33.65 -30.03
N LEU A 299 29.06 34.04 -29.64
CA LEU A 299 30.29 33.36 -30.07
C LEU A 299 30.31 31.90 -29.64
N THR A 300 29.97 31.61 -28.37
CA THR A 300 29.93 30.24 -27.88
C THR A 300 28.84 29.42 -28.56
N GLN A 301 27.63 29.97 -28.74
CA GLN A 301 26.54 29.29 -29.44
C GLN A 301 26.93 28.92 -30.87
N LEU A 302 27.57 29.82 -31.62
CA LEU A 302 28.02 29.53 -32.99
C LEU A 302 29.03 28.37 -33.04
N VAL A 303 30.01 28.38 -32.13
CA VAL A 303 31.04 27.32 -32.08
C VAL A 303 30.41 25.99 -31.67
N VAL A 304 29.60 25.98 -30.61
CA VAL A 304 28.95 24.77 -30.10
C VAL A 304 27.99 24.19 -31.15
N GLU A 305 27.21 25.02 -31.84
CA GLU A 305 26.31 24.58 -32.90
C GLU A 305 27.08 23.96 -34.07
N THR A 306 28.21 24.56 -34.46
CA THR A 306 29.06 24.01 -35.53
C THR A 306 29.61 22.65 -35.13
N VAL A 307 30.15 22.52 -33.92
CA VAL A 307 30.72 21.26 -33.41
C VAL A 307 29.64 20.18 -33.26
N SER A 308 28.49 20.51 -32.66
CA SER A 308 27.40 19.55 -32.45
C SER A 308 26.83 19.05 -33.78
N THR A 309 26.63 19.95 -34.74
CA THR A 309 26.17 19.62 -36.11
C THR A 309 27.12 18.63 -36.78
N VAL A 310 28.44 18.88 -36.72
CA VAL A 310 29.46 17.98 -37.27
C VAL A 310 29.45 16.62 -36.58
N MET A 311 29.35 16.59 -35.24
CA MET A 311 29.28 15.33 -34.49
C MET A 311 28.01 14.53 -34.81
N LEU A 312 26.86 15.18 -34.93
CA LEU A 312 25.60 14.52 -35.30
C LEU A 312 25.63 14.00 -36.73
N LEU A 313 26.23 14.74 -37.68
CA LEU A 313 26.44 14.28 -39.05
C LEU A 313 27.31 13.02 -39.08
N LEU A 314 28.41 13.01 -38.33
CA LEU A 314 29.29 11.85 -38.20
C LEU A 314 28.52 10.65 -37.63
N CYS A 315 27.69 10.85 -36.60
CA CYS A 315 26.88 9.80 -36.01
C CYS A 315 25.87 9.22 -37.01
N PHE A 316 25.15 10.08 -37.73
CA PHE A 316 24.12 9.67 -38.69
C PHE A 316 24.68 8.98 -39.93
N TYR A 317 25.93 9.25 -40.33
CA TYR A 317 26.60 8.53 -41.40
C TYR A 317 26.65 7.01 -41.15
N PHE A 318 26.71 6.58 -39.89
CA PHE A 318 26.79 5.16 -39.51
C PHE A 318 25.44 4.51 -39.19
N LEU A 319 24.33 5.25 -39.25
CA LEU A 319 23.00 4.76 -38.90
C LEU A 319 22.16 4.50 -40.17
N PRO A 320 21.26 3.51 -40.17
CA PRO A 320 20.34 3.27 -41.28
C PRO A 320 19.41 4.48 -41.48
N GLU A 321 18.85 4.68 -42.67
CA GLU A 321 17.91 5.79 -42.92
C GLU A 321 16.70 5.76 -41.96
N ILE A 322 16.04 6.91 -41.75
CA ILE A 322 14.83 6.97 -40.92
C ILE A 322 13.78 6.07 -41.56
N LYS A 323 13.29 5.07 -40.84
CA LYS A 323 12.07 4.38 -41.22
C LYS A 323 10.90 5.27 -40.81
N GLU A 324 9.94 5.46 -41.71
CA GLU A 324 8.67 6.08 -41.34
C GLU A 324 7.98 5.16 -40.32
N GLU A 325 7.98 5.57 -39.05
CA GLU A 325 7.18 4.90 -38.04
C GLU A 325 5.71 5.28 -38.26
N THR A 326 4.96 4.41 -38.92
CA THR A 326 3.52 4.54 -39.10
C THR A 326 2.80 4.19 -37.80
N GLY A 327 2.97 5.03 -36.78
CA GLY A 327 2.19 4.94 -35.54
C GLY A 327 0.70 5.10 -35.83
N SER A 328 -0.16 4.38 -35.11
CA SER A 328 -1.61 4.58 -35.16
C SER A 328 -1.96 6.07 -34.96
N LEU A 329 -2.98 6.57 -35.67
CA LEU A 329 -3.44 7.96 -35.56
C LEU A 329 -3.66 8.38 -34.09
N GLY A 330 -4.18 7.48 -33.25
CA GLY A 330 -4.38 7.75 -31.82
C GLY A 330 -3.08 7.94 -31.02
N TYR A 331 -2.00 7.25 -31.40
CA TYR A 331 -0.70 7.41 -30.78
C TYR A 331 -0.08 8.78 -31.13
N GLN A 332 -0.20 9.18 -32.40
CA GLN A 332 0.31 10.46 -32.89
C GLN A 332 -0.46 11.65 -32.29
N THR A 333 -1.79 11.56 -32.22
CA THR A 333 -2.61 12.62 -31.61
C THR A 333 -2.31 12.79 -30.13
N THR A 334 -2.11 11.70 -29.39
CA THR A 334 -1.73 11.77 -27.96
C THR A 334 -0.39 12.50 -27.79
N ASN A 335 0.62 12.14 -28.58
CA ASN A 335 1.93 12.80 -28.53
C ASN A 335 1.84 14.28 -28.92
N PHE A 336 1.03 14.61 -29.92
CA PHE A 336 0.77 16.00 -30.31
C PHE A 336 0.12 16.80 -29.17
N LEU A 337 -0.91 16.26 -28.52
CA LEU A 337 -1.58 16.92 -27.40
C LEU A 337 -0.63 17.18 -26.24
N ILE A 338 0.24 16.22 -25.93
CA ILE A 338 1.24 16.36 -24.88
C ILE A 338 2.28 17.43 -25.26
N ALA A 339 2.81 17.37 -26.49
CA ALA A 339 3.77 18.35 -26.99
C ALA A 339 3.19 19.76 -27.00
N ALA A 340 1.94 19.92 -27.45
CA ALA A 340 1.21 21.18 -27.40
C ALA A 340 0.98 21.65 -25.96
N GLY A 341 0.61 20.73 -25.05
CA GLY A 341 0.46 21.02 -23.63
C GLY A 341 1.74 21.58 -23.01
N VAL A 342 2.87 20.92 -23.22
CA VAL A 342 4.19 21.41 -22.76
C VAL A 342 4.55 22.74 -23.44
N GLY A 343 4.36 22.82 -24.76
CA GLY A 343 4.70 23.98 -25.58
C GLY A 343 3.88 25.23 -25.28
N ILE A 344 2.68 25.11 -24.72
CA ILE A 344 1.87 26.23 -24.24
C ILE A 344 2.22 26.55 -22.78
N LEU A 345 2.37 25.50 -21.95
CA LEU A 345 2.57 25.64 -20.52
C LEU A 345 3.90 26.32 -20.17
N VAL A 346 5.00 25.92 -20.82
CA VAL A 346 6.33 26.49 -20.51
C VAL A 346 6.40 27.98 -20.83
N PRO A 347 5.98 28.46 -22.02
CA PRO A 347 5.89 29.91 -22.27
C PRO A 347 4.91 30.62 -21.34
N ALA A 348 3.75 30.04 -21.02
CA ALA A 348 2.80 30.65 -20.10
C ALA A 348 3.40 30.85 -18.70
N LEU A 349 4.16 29.86 -18.20
CA LEU A 349 4.90 29.98 -16.94
C LEU A 349 5.98 31.05 -17.02
N ALA A 350 6.76 31.08 -18.11
CA ALA A 350 7.81 32.08 -18.29
C ALA A 350 7.24 33.51 -18.31
N LEU A 351 6.14 33.72 -19.04
CA LEU A 351 5.43 35.01 -19.09
C LEU A 351 4.85 35.41 -17.74
N SER A 352 4.29 34.45 -16.99
CA SER A 352 3.76 34.72 -15.66
C SER A 352 4.85 35.05 -14.64
N ALA A 353 5.97 34.31 -14.68
CA ALA A 353 7.12 34.60 -13.83
C ALA A 353 7.74 35.97 -14.16
N GLN A 354 7.81 36.32 -15.46
CA GLN A 354 8.29 37.64 -15.89
C GLN A 354 7.38 38.78 -15.39
N SER A 355 6.06 38.58 -15.41
CA SER A 355 5.08 39.59 -14.98
C SER A 355 5.05 39.76 -13.45
N ASN A 356 5.54 38.78 -12.68
CA ASN A 356 5.54 38.79 -11.22
C ASN A 356 6.94 39.00 -10.62
N ARG A 357 7.65 40.05 -11.03
CA ARG A 357 8.93 40.44 -10.41
C ARG A 357 8.67 41.15 -9.07
N LEU A 358 8.83 40.41 -7.96
CA LEU A 358 8.61 40.92 -6.61
C LEU A 358 9.82 41.69 -6.03
N PHE A 359 11.02 41.46 -6.56
CA PHE A 359 12.27 42.02 -6.05
C PHE A 359 13.11 42.59 -7.17
N GLU A 360 13.92 43.59 -6.84
CA GLU A 360 14.90 44.16 -7.77
C GLU A 360 16.00 43.15 -8.10
N PRO A 361 16.54 43.18 -9.35
CA PRO A 361 17.62 42.30 -9.75
C PRO A 361 18.93 42.66 -9.02
N ILE A 362 19.74 41.64 -8.72
CA ILE A 362 21.07 41.79 -8.10
C ILE A 362 22.14 42.38 -9.05
N SER A 363 21.75 42.94 -10.19
CA SER A 363 22.69 43.45 -11.20
C SER A 363 23.63 44.52 -10.65
N TRP A 364 23.18 45.30 -9.67
CA TRP A 364 23.96 46.35 -9.00
C TRP A 364 25.28 45.83 -8.40
N PHE A 365 25.31 44.58 -7.93
CA PHE A 365 26.50 43.99 -7.32
C PHE A 365 27.63 43.78 -8.35
N PHE A 366 27.28 43.56 -9.61
CA PHE A 366 28.23 43.28 -10.68
C PHE A 366 28.65 44.53 -11.47
N GLU A 367 28.01 45.67 -11.25
CA GLU A 367 28.38 46.94 -11.91
C GLU A 367 29.80 47.39 -11.55
N GLN A 368 30.29 47.03 -10.36
CA GLN A 368 31.66 47.30 -9.89
C GLN A 368 32.66 46.20 -10.26
N ALA A 369 32.38 45.37 -11.26
CA ALA A 369 33.24 44.26 -11.68
C ALA A 369 34.70 44.68 -11.99
N TYR A 370 34.91 45.91 -12.49
CA TYR A 370 36.27 46.39 -12.74
C TYR A 370 37.04 46.67 -11.44
N GLU A 371 36.39 47.23 -10.42
CA GLU A 371 37.04 47.56 -9.14
C GLU A 371 37.24 46.31 -8.28
N LEU A 372 36.28 45.38 -8.32
CA LEU A 372 36.29 44.17 -7.50
C LEU A 372 37.12 43.02 -8.10
N ALA A 373 37.08 42.85 -9.43
CA ALA A 373 37.68 41.71 -10.14
C ALA A 373 38.72 42.13 -11.20
N GLY A 374 38.96 43.43 -11.42
CA GLY A 374 39.89 43.93 -12.44
C GLY A 374 39.43 43.70 -13.88
N ALA A 375 38.20 43.24 -14.10
CA ALA A 375 37.71 42.77 -15.38
C ALA A 375 36.84 43.81 -16.10
N ARG A 376 37.14 44.06 -17.37
CA ARG A 376 36.34 44.95 -18.25
C ARG A 376 35.15 44.26 -18.90
N ASN A 377 35.23 42.94 -19.07
CA ASN A 377 34.12 42.12 -19.54
C ASN A 377 33.37 41.55 -18.34
N ILE A 378 32.15 42.04 -18.10
CA ILE A 378 31.32 41.66 -16.95
C ILE A 378 30.91 40.18 -16.99
N VAL A 379 30.67 39.60 -18.17
CA VAL A 379 30.26 38.20 -18.30
C VAL A 379 31.43 37.30 -17.89
N ASN A 380 32.63 37.56 -18.43
CA ASN A 380 33.84 36.82 -18.05
C ASN A 380 34.20 37.02 -16.57
N ALA A 381 34.00 38.23 -16.03
CA ALA A 381 34.20 38.50 -14.61
C ALA A 381 33.29 37.63 -13.73
N ILE A 382 32.03 37.48 -14.12
CA ILE A 382 31.08 36.63 -13.40
C ILE A 382 31.50 35.16 -13.48
N LEU A 383 31.84 34.66 -14.66
CA LEU A 383 32.18 33.25 -14.85
C LEU A 383 33.47 32.84 -14.13
N VAL A 384 34.49 33.68 -14.15
CA VAL A 384 35.83 33.28 -13.65
C VAL A 384 36.06 33.69 -12.20
N ASP A 385 35.54 34.83 -11.76
CA ASP A 385 35.82 35.37 -10.43
C ASP A 385 34.61 35.21 -9.51
N PHE A 386 33.54 35.99 -9.73
CA PHE A 386 32.39 36.01 -8.82
C PHE A 386 31.68 34.65 -8.66
N ARG A 387 31.63 33.84 -9.73
CA ARG A 387 31.03 32.50 -9.76
C ARG A 387 31.99 31.46 -10.36
N GLY A 388 33.30 31.65 -10.18
CA GLY A 388 34.36 30.76 -10.65
C GLY A 388 34.18 29.28 -10.31
N PHE A 389 33.56 28.99 -9.16
CA PHE A 389 33.29 27.62 -8.72
C PHE A 389 32.34 26.87 -9.66
N ASP A 390 31.31 27.52 -10.19
CA ASP A 390 30.37 26.89 -11.11
C ASP A 390 31.07 26.51 -12.42
N THR A 391 31.89 27.42 -12.97
CA THR A 391 32.69 27.18 -14.18
C THR A 391 33.73 26.08 -13.98
N MET A 392 34.35 25.97 -12.80
CA MET A 392 35.24 24.84 -12.48
C MET A 392 34.51 23.49 -12.59
N PHE A 393 33.27 23.40 -12.07
CA PHE A 393 32.48 22.17 -12.16
C PHE A 393 31.96 21.92 -13.58
N GLU A 394 31.64 22.95 -14.37
CA GLU A 394 31.33 22.78 -15.79
C GLU A 394 32.51 22.16 -16.56
N ILE A 395 33.74 22.64 -16.34
CA ILE A 395 34.96 22.08 -16.94
C ILE A 395 35.15 20.61 -16.52
N LEU A 396 34.87 20.28 -15.25
CA LEU A 396 34.91 18.90 -14.75
C LEU A 396 33.89 18.02 -15.47
N VAL A 397 32.64 18.49 -15.67
CA VAL A 397 31.60 17.76 -16.41
C VAL A 397 32.03 17.50 -17.85
N PHE A 398 32.57 18.50 -18.55
CA PHE A 398 33.11 18.31 -19.91
C PHE A 398 34.27 17.32 -19.95
N THR A 399 35.15 17.35 -18.95
CA THR A 399 36.27 16.42 -18.83
C THR A 399 35.76 14.99 -18.64
N ILE A 400 34.78 14.78 -17.75
CA ILE A 400 34.15 13.48 -17.51
C ILE A 400 33.42 12.98 -18.76
N ALA A 401 32.67 13.85 -19.46
CA ALA A 401 32.01 13.49 -20.71
C ALA A 401 33.03 13.05 -21.77
N GLY A 402 34.14 13.79 -21.93
CA GLY A 402 35.23 13.44 -22.83
C GLY A 402 35.90 12.10 -22.48
N LEU A 403 36.21 11.87 -21.20
CA LEU A 403 36.73 10.60 -20.71
C LEU A 403 35.74 9.45 -20.89
N GLY A 404 34.45 9.71 -20.69
CA GLY A 404 33.37 8.74 -20.92
C GLY A 404 33.29 8.31 -22.39
N VAL A 405 33.30 9.27 -23.31
CA VAL A 405 33.34 8.99 -24.76
C VAL A 405 34.60 8.21 -25.12
N TYR A 406 35.78 8.63 -24.63
CA TYR A 406 37.03 7.91 -24.86
C TYR A 406 36.96 6.46 -24.35
N THR A 407 36.42 6.26 -23.15
CA THR A 407 36.27 4.93 -22.53
C THR A 407 35.30 4.06 -23.32
N LEU A 408 34.14 4.58 -23.74
CA LEU A 408 33.18 3.84 -24.56
C LEU A 408 33.77 3.41 -25.91
N ILE A 409 34.61 4.25 -26.52
CA ILE A 409 35.28 3.93 -27.79
C ILE A 409 36.38 2.88 -27.60
N LYS A 410 37.20 3.00 -26.56
CA LYS A 410 38.35 2.12 -26.33
C LYS A 410 37.98 0.80 -25.66
N LEU A 411 37.09 0.84 -24.69
CA LEU A 411 36.66 -0.30 -23.87
C LEU A 411 35.48 -1.00 -24.54
N ARG A 412 35.66 -1.36 -25.82
CA ARG A 412 34.74 -2.27 -26.53
C ARG A 412 34.83 -3.64 -25.88
N GLN A 413 34.00 -3.88 -24.86
CA GLN A 413 33.69 -5.25 -24.47
C GLN A 413 33.05 -5.90 -25.69
N THR A 414 33.78 -6.81 -26.32
CA THR A 414 33.30 -7.63 -27.43
C THR A 414 32.01 -8.30 -26.95
N GLY A 415 30.87 -7.84 -27.44
CA GLY A 415 29.57 -8.40 -27.14
C GLY A 415 29.53 -9.86 -27.57
N ARG A 416 29.70 -10.77 -26.62
CA ARG A 416 29.02 -12.06 -26.63
C ARG A 416 27.62 -11.80 -26.07
N SER A 417 26.69 -11.43 -26.95
CA SER A 417 25.26 -11.66 -26.73
C SER A 417 24.83 -12.77 -27.68
#